data_AF-A0A0N4TLF8-F1
#
_entry.id   AF-A0A0N4TLF8-F1
#
_cell.length_a   1.000
_cell.length_b   1.000
_cell.length_c   1.000
_cell.angle_alpha   90.00
_cell.angle_beta   90.00
_cell.angle_gamma   90.00
#
_symmetry.space_group_name_H-M   'P 1'
#
loop_
_entity.id
_entity.type
_entity.pdbx_description
1 polymer ?
#
loop_
_entity_poly.entity_id
_entity_poly.type
_entity_poly.pdbx_seq_one_letter_code
_entity_poly.pdbx_strand_id
1 'polypeptide(L)'
;MVTISSKLLSAETLENGKLKTSTEAINTFNCSNNMELYNRYAYQWKIIDKNFCSQKYPNLLLLIFAITAVEQREHRILIRKTWGNIRLYENFKTVVLFPLGITDDLDMMNLIQKEQQKYGDIIQQEFFDTYKNLTIKPVSYKEYPMQYYPRHCSGSFYLLTGYLARLLFEQARFCTLFWIEDVHVTGHLGLRVHAYYEEWNQKILFKWNQLEEVINTSNVLFVLIYSPNEHIQLWKWLKNYYGYDKEIENF
;
A
#
# COMPACT_ATOMS: atom_id res chain seq x y z
N MET A 1 -9.45 -7.04 4.81
CA MET A 1 -9.19 -7.31 3.37
C MET A 1 -10.27 -6.61 2.56
N VAL A 2 -9.92 -6.05 1.40
CA VAL A 2 -10.89 -5.47 0.46
C VAL A 2 -10.87 -6.28 -0.83
N THR A 3 -12.05 -6.72 -1.27
CA THR A 3 -12.22 -7.58 -2.45
C THR A 3 -13.41 -7.10 -3.28
N ILE A 4 -13.68 -7.79 -4.40
CA ILE A 4 -14.95 -7.63 -5.12
C ILE A 4 -15.86 -8.81 -4.77
N SER A 5 -17.18 -8.59 -4.76
CA SER A 5 -18.14 -9.67 -4.50
C SER A 5 -17.98 -10.81 -5.52
N SER A 6 -17.95 -12.06 -5.04
CA SER A 6 -17.93 -13.26 -5.89
C SER A 6 -19.12 -13.36 -6.85
N LYS A 7 -20.23 -12.67 -6.56
CA LYS A 7 -21.40 -12.60 -7.45
C LYS A 7 -21.20 -11.72 -8.68
N LEU A 8 -20.19 -10.84 -8.70
CA LEU A 8 -19.83 -9.98 -9.84
C LEU A 8 -18.71 -10.59 -10.71
N LEU A 9 -18.09 -11.69 -10.28
CA LEU A 9 -17.05 -12.41 -11.01
C LEU A 9 -17.59 -13.20 -12.23
N SER A 10 -18.91 -13.36 -12.35
CA SER A 10 -19.56 -14.17 -13.39
C SER A 10 -20.18 -13.35 -14.53
N ALA A 11 -19.69 -12.15 -14.82
CA ALA A 11 -20.24 -11.36 -15.92
C ALA A 11 -19.14 -10.81 -16.82
N GLU A 12 -19.25 -11.13 -18.11
CA GLU A 12 -18.52 -10.61 -19.28
C GLU A 12 -18.61 -9.07 -19.43
N THR A 13 -18.95 -8.32 -18.38
CA THR A 13 -19.19 -6.88 -18.38
C THR A 13 -17.96 -6.03 -18.04
N LEU A 14 -16.79 -6.64 -17.82
CA LEU A 14 -15.61 -5.94 -17.27
C LEU A 14 -14.47 -5.69 -18.28
N GLU A 15 -14.60 -6.17 -19.53
CA GLU A 15 -13.61 -5.91 -20.60
C GLU A 15 -13.74 -4.53 -21.24
N ASN A 16 -14.91 -3.88 -21.15
CA ASN A 16 -15.11 -2.52 -21.63
C ASN A 16 -15.29 -1.59 -20.41
N GLY A 17 -14.27 -0.78 -20.12
CA GLY A 17 -14.18 0.11 -18.95
C GLY A 17 -15.33 1.11 -18.75
N LYS A 18 -16.52 0.61 -18.37
CA LYS A 18 -17.69 1.37 -17.92
C LYS A 18 -18.45 0.57 -16.86
N LEU A 19 -18.04 0.70 -15.60
CA LEU A 19 -18.95 0.48 -14.48
C LEU A 19 -19.85 1.72 -14.33
N LYS A 20 -21.18 1.52 -14.38
CA LYS A 20 -22.29 2.52 -14.26
C LYS A 20 -23.29 1.99 -13.20
N THR A 21 -24.06 2.78 -12.41
CA THR A 21 -25.05 3.84 -12.78
C THR A 21 -25.23 4.98 -11.74
N SER A 22 -25.04 6.22 -12.22
CA SER A 22 -25.83 7.47 -12.13
C SER A 22 -26.61 7.99 -10.90
N THR A 23 -26.65 7.40 -9.72
CA THR A 23 -27.34 8.08 -8.57
C THR A 23 -26.60 8.05 -7.23
N GLU A 24 -25.65 7.14 -7.03
CA GLU A 24 -24.90 7.04 -5.76
C GLU A 24 -23.46 7.57 -5.87
N ALA A 25 -22.96 7.78 -7.09
CA ALA A 25 -21.63 8.35 -7.35
C ALA A 25 -21.60 9.90 -7.35
N ILE A 26 -22.71 10.56 -6.99
CA ILE A 26 -22.85 12.03 -7.02
C ILE A 26 -22.16 12.69 -5.80
N ASN A 27 -21.82 11.95 -4.76
CA ASN A 27 -21.45 12.54 -3.46
C ASN A 27 -19.99 12.33 -3.03
N THR A 28 -19.11 11.98 -3.97
CA THR A 28 -17.67 11.86 -3.70
C THR A 28 -16.93 13.03 -4.32
N PHE A 29 -15.97 13.58 -3.59
CA PHE A 29 -14.89 14.45 -4.06
C PHE A 29 -14.73 14.45 -5.59
N ASN A 30 -15.08 15.58 -6.23
CA ASN A 30 -15.46 15.77 -7.64
C ASN A 30 -15.02 14.65 -8.61
N CYS A 31 -15.82 13.57 -8.69
CA CYS A 31 -15.65 12.53 -9.69
C CYS A 31 -16.50 12.84 -10.91
N SER A 32 -15.89 13.09 -12.08
CA SER A 32 -16.61 13.40 -13.32
C SER A 32 -16.73 12.19 -14.23
N ASN A 33 -17.79 12.18 -15.03
CA ASN A 33 -17.92 11.27 -16.17
C ASN A 33 -17.09 11.73 -17.39
N ASN A 34 -16.58 12.97 -17.38
CA ASN A 34 -15.73 13.52 -18.42
C ASN A 34 -14.25 13.27 -18.11
N MET A 35 -13.53 12.75 -19.12
CA MET A 35 -12.11 12.41 -19.07
C MET A 35 -11.18 13.64 -18.91
N GLU A 36 -11.71 14.87 -18.92
CA GLU A 36 -10.93 16.12 -18.81
C GLU A 36 -10.34 16.38 -17.42
N LEU A 37 -10.80 15.71 -16.35
CA LEU A 37 -10.15 15.79 -15.03
C LEU A 37 -8.78 15.08 -14.95
N TYR A 38 -8.43 14.32 -16.00
CA TYR A 38 -7.26 13.44 -16.11
C TYR A 38 -5.90 14.11 -15.86
N ASN A 39 -5.77 15.42 -16.09
CA ASN A 39 -4.46 16.06 -16.24
C ASN A 39 -3.98 16.89 -15.03
N ARG A 40 -4.76 16.98 -13.94
CA ARG A 40 -4.39 17.84 -12.80
C ARG A 40 -3.38 17.23 -11.81
N TYR A 41 -3.20 15.91 -11.83
CA TYR A 41 -2.34 15.20 -10.86
C TYR A 41 -1.50 14.07 -11.49
N ALA A 42 -1.28 14.11 -12.81
CA ALA A 42 -0.44 13.15 -13.50
C ALA A 42 1.05 13.42 -13.20
N TYR A 43 1.50 13.06 -12.00
CA TYR A 43 2.91 13.13 -11.64
C TYR A 43 3.73 12.21 -12.55
N GLN A 44 4.81 12.74 -13.10
CA GLN A 44 5.70 11.97 -13.95
C GLN A 44 6.48 10.97 -13.10
N TRP A 45 6.75 9.80 -13.68
CA TRP A 45 7.59 8.79 -13.06
C TRP A 45 9.05 9.19 -13.20
N LYS A 46 9.74 9.32 -12.07
CA LYS A 46 11.18 9.56 -12.01
C LYS A 46 11.97 8.26 -11.93
N ILE A 47 11.45 7.29 -11.17
CA ILE A 47 12.01 5.95 -11.03
C ILE A 47 10.88 4.95 -11.20
N ILE A 48 10.94 4.15 -12.27
CA ILE A 48 10.02 3.05 -12.52
C ILE A 48 10.72 1.96 -13.34
N ASP A 49 10.63 0.72 -12.87
CA ASP A 49 11.08 -0.45 -13.62
C ASP A 49 9.87 -1.10 -14.33
N LYS A 50 9.75 -0.87 -15.64
CA LYS A 50 8.65 -1.42 -16.45
C LYS A 50 8.71 -2.95 -16.59
N ASN A 51 9.86 -3.56 -16.31
CA ASN A 51 10.07 -5.00 -16.42
C ASN A 51 9.96 -5.73 -15.08
N PHE A 52 9.57 -5.01 -14.02
CA PHE A 52 9.53 -5.54 -12.65
C PHE A 52 8.63 -6.78 -12.52
N CYS A 53 7.37 -6.68 -12.96
CA CYS A 53 6.42 -7.80 -12.86
C CYS A 53 6.52 -8.79 -14.03
N SER A 54 7.10 -8.39 -15.17
CA SER A 54 7.11 -9.23 -16.38
C SER A 54 8.39 -10.07 -16.52
N GLN A 55 9.53 -9.54 -16.10
CA GLN A 55 10.84 -10.20 -16.23
C GLN A 55 11.49 -10.48 -14.88
N LYS A 56 11.51 -9.48 -13.98
CA LYS A 56 12.22 -9.61 -12.69
C LYS A 56 11.47 -10.53 -11.73
N TYR A 57 10.15 -10.40 -11.65
CA TYR A 57 9.27 -11.16 -10.76
C TYR A 57 8.01 -11.69 -11.47
N PRO A 58 8.15 -12.62 -12.44
CA PRO A 58 7.02 -13.07 -13.27
C PRO A 58 5.94 -13.86 -12.51
N ASN A 59 6.26 -14.43 -11.36
CA ASN A 59 5.37 -15.29 -10.57
C ASN A 59 4.96 -14.63 -9.24
N LEU A 60 4.91 -13.30 -9.20
CA LEU A 60 4.59 -12.53 -8.00
C LEU A 60 3.21 -12.88 -7.44
N LEU A 61 3.16 -13.34 -6.18
CA LEU A 61 1.93 -13.63 -5.45
C LEU A 61 1.48 -12.44 -4.60
N LEU A 62 2.43 -11.81 -3.90
CA LEU A 62 2.16 -10.70 -3.00
C LEU A 62 3.14 -9.55 -3.26
N LEU A 63 2.61 -8.39 -3.60
CA LEU A 63 3.35 -7.14 -3.68
C LEU A 63 3.01 -6.27 -2.48
N ILE A 64 4.02 -5.87 -1.73
CA ILE A 64 3.86 -5.04 -0.54
C ILE A 64 4.41 -3.65 -0.83
N PHE A 65 3.57 -2.62 -0.71
CA PHE A 65 4.01 -1.24 -0.72
C PHE A 65 4.30 -0.79 0.72
N ALA A 66 5.57 -0.64 1.05
CA ALA A 66 6.00 -0.16 2.35
C ALA A 66 6.11 1.37 2.30
N ILE A 67 5.09 2.06 2.80
CA ILE A 67 5.04 3.53 2.82
C ILE A 67 6.14 4.04 3.77
N THR A 68 7.11 4.79 3.22
CA THR A 68 8.21 5.42 3.96
C THR A 68 8.48 6.82 3.39
N ALA A 69 9.14 7.68 4.16
CA ALA A 69 9.58 8.99 3.68
C ALA A 69 11.01 8.97 3.11
N VAL A 70 11.38 9.95 2.29
CA VAL A 70 12.72 10.05 1.67
C VAL A 70 13.87 9.93 2.68
N GLU A 71 13.73 10.53 3.87
CA GLU A 71 14.71 10.51 4.97
C GLU A 71 14.79 9.18 5.72
N GLN A 72 13.79 8.30 5.59
CA GLN A 72 13.68 7.06 6.39
C GLN A 72 14.48 5.89 5.81
N ARG A 73 15.71 6.15 5.35
CA ARG A 73 16.59 5.13 4.75
C ARG A 73 16.85 3.95 5.68
N GLU A 74 17.13 4.22 6.95
CA GLU A 74 17.39 3.17 7.94
C GLU A 74 16.17 2.25 8.14
N HIS A 75 14.95 2.80 8.05
CA HIS A 75 13.74 2.01 8.14
C HIS A 75 13.61 1.05 6.93
N ARG A 76 13.88 1.54 5.72
CA ARG A 76 13.90 0.70 4.51
C ARG A 76 14.98 -0.38 4.59
N ILE A 77 16.18 -0.05 5.08
CA ILE A 77 17.26 -1.04 5.30
C ILE A 77 16.81 -2.13 6.27
N LEU A 78 16.15 -1.74 7.37
CA LEU A 78 15.65 -2.68 8.35
C LEU A 78 14.61 -3.64 7.74
N ILE A 79 13.64 -3.12 6.98
CA ILE A 79 12.64 -3.93 6.26
C ILE A 79 13.33 -4.93 5.31
N ARG A 80 14.33 -4.49 4.53
CA ARG A 80 15.09 -5.38 3.62
C ARG A 80 15.85 -6.48 4.35
N LYS A 81 16.29 -6.23 5.59
CA LYS A 81 16.99 -7.24 6.43
C LYS A 81 16.01 -8.20 7.10
N THR A 82 14.73 -7.87 7.17
CA THR A 82 13.70 -8.64 7.86
C THR A 82 12.68 -9.22 6.89
N TRP A 83 11.39 -8.87 7.04
CA TRP A 83 10.27 -9.43 6.28
C TRP A 83 10.22 -8.97 4.83
N GLY A 84 10.98 -7.94 4.45
CA GLY A 84 11.14 -7.48 3.08
C GLY A 84 12.40 -8.01 2.40
N ASN A 85 13.02 -9.06 2.93
CA ASN A 85 14.20 -9.65 2.33
C ASN A 85 13.87 -10.28 0.97
N ILE A 86 14.63 -9.91 -0.05
CA ILE A 86 14.37 -10.35 -1.42
C ILE A 86 14.47 -11.87 -1.62
N ARG A 87 15.22 -12.58 -0.78
CA ARG A 87 15.30 -14.05 -0.80
C ARG A 87 13.97 -14.73 -0.50
N LEU A 88 13.04 -14.03 0.18
CA LEU A 88 11.69 -14.54 0.43
C LEU A 88 10.89 -14.71 -0.87
N TYR A 89 11.28 -14.06 -1.98
CA TYR A 89 10.66 -14.28 -3.27
C TYR A 89 10.81 -15.74 -3.76
N GLU A 90 11.93 -16.41 -3.46
CA GLU A 90 12.18 -17.78 -3.93
C GLU A 90 11.11 -18.75 -3.40
N ASN A 91 10.76 -18.63 -2.11
CA ASN A 91 9.83 -19.53 -1.44
C ASN A 91 8.38 -19.03 -1.41
N PHE A 92 8.19 -17.72 -1.23
CA PHE A 92 6.86 -17.13 -0.98
C PHE A 92 6.34 -16.25 -2.11
N LYS A 93 7.17 -16.00 -3.14
CA LYS A 93 6.81 -15.13 -4.27
C LYS A 93 6.32 -13.75 -3.83
N THR A 94 6.92 -13.23 -2.75
CA THR A 94 6.62 -11.91 -2.17
C THR A 94 7.73 -10.92 -2.46
N VAL A 95 7.36 -9.67 -2.75
CA VAL A 95 8.32 -8.57 -2.98
C VAL A 95 7.83 -7.29 -2.34
N VAL A 96 8.76 -6.47 -1.85
CA VAL A 96 8.49 -5.15 -1.27
C VAL A 96 8.94 -4.06 -2.22
N LEU A 97 8.12 -3.02 -2.38
CA LEU A 97 8.47 -1.77 -3.05
C LEU A 97 8.32 -0.59 -2.08
N PHE A 98 9.19 0.41 -2.24
CA PHE A 98 9.16 1.65 -1.48
C PHE A 98 8.72 2.82 -2.37
N PRO A 99 7.44 3.23 -2.31
CA PRO A 99 6.98 4.42 -3.03
C PRO A 99 7.48 5.68 -2.33
N LEU A 100 8.15 6.56 -3.09
CA LEU A 100 8.68 7.83 -2.59
C LEU A 100 8.26 9.01 -3.48
N GLY A 101 8.16 10.19 -2.86
CA GLY A 101 8.13 11.46 -3.57
C GLY A 101 9.54 11.99 -3.86
N ILE A 102 9.62 13.24 -4.27
CA ILE A 102 10.87 14.02 -4.41
C ILE A 102 11.07 14.95 -3.20
N THR A 103 12.31 15.43 -3.06
CA THR A 103 12.72 16.48 -2.14
C THR A 103 13.63 17.46 -2.86
N ASP A 104 13.67 18.72 -2.41
CA ASP A 104 14.59 19.75 -2.91
C ASP A 104 16.03 19.56 -2.40
N ASP A 105 16.23 18.68 -1.42
CA ASP A 105 17.55 18.31 -0.92
C ASP A 105 18.28 17.41 -1.94
N LEU A 106 19.28 18.01 -2.61
CA LEU A 106 20.08 17.36 -3.64
C LEU A 106 20.90 16.17 -3.11
N ASP A 107 21.40 16.27 -1.87
CA ASP A 107 22.19 15.21 -1.25
C ASP A 107 21.29 13.99 -0.96
N MET A 108 20.09 14.25 -0.44
CA MET A 108 19.08 13.20 -0.24
C MET A 108 18.66 12.56 -1.57
N MET A 109 18.44 13.35 -2.62
CA MET A 109 18.11 12.80 -3.95
C MET A 109 19.25 11.92 -4.51
N ASN A 110 20.51 12.32 -4.33
CA ASN A 110 21.67 11.50 -4.70
C ASN A 110 21.76 10.20 -3.87
N LEU A 111 21.45 10.27 -2.57
CA LEU A 111 21.38 9.08 -1.71
C LEU A 111 20.28 8.11 -2.13
N ILE A 112 19.12 8.60 -2.57
CA ILE A 112 18.03 7.80 -3.14
C ILE A 112 18.46 7.15 -4.45
N GLN A 113 19.14 7.86 -5.34
CA GLN A 113 19.65 7.27 -6.58
C GLN A 113 20.65 6.14 -6.29
N LYS A 114 21.58 6.35 -5.36
CA LYS A 114 22.53 5.29 -4.91
C LYS A 114 21.80 4.11 -4.28
N GLU A 115 20.74 4.36 -3.50
CA GLU A 115 19.90 3.31 -2.93
C GLU A 115 19.20 2.51 -4.02
N GLN A 116 18.61 3.18 -5.01
CA GLN A 116 17.93 2.54 -6.12
C GLN A 116 18.90 1.73 -6.99
N GLN A 117 20.11 2.24 -7.27
CA GLN A 117 21.13 1.48 -7.99
C GLN A 117 21.53 0.20 -7.27
N LYS A 118 21.52 0.21 -5.92
CA LYS A 118 21.90 -0.93 -5.11
C LYS A 118 20.78 -1.97 -4.98
N TYR A 119 19.54 -1.55 -4.75
CA TYR A 119 18.44 -2.46 -4.40
C TYR A 119 17.37 -2.60 -5.50
N GLY A 120 17.14 -1.57 -6.31
CA GLY A 120 16.20 -1.62 -7.43
C GLY A 120 14.74 -1.83 -7.01
N ASP A 121 14.36 -1.36 -5.83
CA ASP A 121 13.06 -1.56 -5.18
C ASP A 121 12.35 -0.24 -4.78
N ILE A 122 12.88 0.90 -5.22
CA ILE A 122 12.25 2.21 -5.07
C ILE A 122 11.43 2.50 -6.33
N ILE A 123 10.21 2.99 -6.14
CA ILE A 123 9.43 3.67 -7.19
C ILE A 123 9.25 5.12 -6.78
N GLN A 124 9.41 6.04 -7.74
CA GLN A 124 9.40 7.48 -7.44
C GLN A 124 8.61 8.25 -8.46
N GLN A 125 7.75 9.14 -7.98
CA GLN A 125 7.04 10.13 -8.80
C GLN A 125 7.40 11.55 -8.36
N GLU A 126 7.20 12.52 -9.26
CA GLU A 126 7.55 13.92 -9.05
C GLU A 126 6.51 14.69 -8.21
N PHE A 127 6.18 14.19 -7.02
CA PHE A 127 5.42 14.93 -6.01
C PHE A 127 6.26 15.12 -4.76
N PHE A 128 6.08 16.25 -4.07
CA PHE A 128 6.81 16.51 -2.83
C PHE A 128 6.30 15.63 -1.70
N ASP A 129 7.23 14.93 -1.06
CA ASP A 129 6.97 14.11 0.12
C ASP A 129 6.67 15.02 1.32
N THR A 130 5.39 15.36 1.51
CA THR A 130 4.92 16.34 2.50
C THR A 130 4.06 15.71 3.60
N TYR A 131 4.32 14.43 3.92
CA TYR A 131 3.59 13.66 4.95
C TYR A 131 3.66 14.26 6.37
N LYS A 132 4.46 15.32 6.59
CA LYS A 132 4.83 15.81 7.93
C LYS A 132 3.68 16.41 8.77
N ASN A 133 2.48 16.66 8.22
CA ASN A 133 1.42 17.39 8.94
C ASN A 133 0.00 16.75 8.88
N LEU A 134 -0.14 15.50 8.45
CA LEU A 134 -1.45 14.87 8.22
C LEU A 134 -2.29 14.71 9.50
N THR A 135 -1.67 14.46 10.64
CA THR A 135 -2.38 14.25 11.93
C THR A 135 -2.99 15.52 12.52
N ILE A 136 -2.51 16.71 12.12
CA ILE A 136 -2.91 17.99 12.72
C ILE A 136 -3.96 18.72 11.87
N LYS A 137 -4.16 18.32 10.61
CA LYS A 137 -5.05 19.03 9.68
C LYS A 137 -6.47 18.47 9.76
N PRO A 138 -7.42 19.12 10.46
CA PRO A 138 -8.83 18.74 10.35
C PRO A 138 -9.30 18.97 8.91
N VAL A 139 -10.14 18.07 8.41
CA VAL A 139 -10.80 18.26 7.11
C VAL A 139 -11.88 19.32 7.26
N SER A 140 -11.76 20.42 6.51
CA SER A 140 -12.75 21.49 6.55
C SER A 140 -14.02 21.10 5.78
N TYR A 141 -15.17 21.70 6.14
CA TYR A 141 -16.42 21.53 5.40
C TYR A 141 -16.29 21.90 3.91
N LYS A 142 -15.41 22.86 3.59
CA LYS A 142 -15.11 23.25 2.21
C LYS A 142 -14.36 22.16 1.44
N GLU A 143 -13.48 21.42 2.11
CA GLU A 143 -12.74 20.29 1.52
C GLU A 143 -13.61 19.03 1.42
N TYR A 144 -14.47 18.80 2.41
CA TYR A 144 -15.37 17.64 2.46
C TYR A 144 -16.70 18.04 3.13
N PRO A 145 -17.76 18.31 2.34
CA PRO A 145 -19.03 18.82 2.88
C PRO A 145 -19.92 17.72 3.49
N MET A 146 -19.57 16.44 3.29
CA MET A 146 -20.35 15.33 3.82
C MET A 146 -20.09 15.16 5.32
N GLN A 147 -21.12 14.71 6.05
CA GLN A 147 -21.03 14.50 7.49
C GLN A 147 -20.15 13.30 7.87
N TYR A 148 -20.07 12.28 7.02
CA TYR A 148 -19.33 11.04 7.27
C TYR A 148 -18.53 10.61 6.04
N TYR A 149 -17.40 9.94 6.28
CA TYR A 149 -16.68 9.22 5.24
C TYR A 149 -17.41 7.95 4.83
N PRO A 150 -17.28 7.50 3.56
CA PRO A 150 -17.75 6.18 3.17
C PRO A 150 -17.07 5.09 4.00
N ARG A 151 -17.64 3.87 4.00
CA ARG A 151 -16.99 2.71 4.61
C ARG A 151 -15.60 2.52 4.00
N HIS A 152 -14.58 2.49 4.84
CA HIS A 152 -13.18 2.36 4.45
C HIS A 152 -12.43 1.51 5.47
N CYS A 153 -11.24 1.02 5.11
CA CYS A 153 -10.33 0.37 6.05
C CYS A 153 -9.46 1.44 6.70
N SER A 154 -9.71 1.73 7.99
CA SER A 154 -8.92 2.71 8.74
C SER A 154 -7.58 2.14 9.20
N GLY A 155 -6.48 2.72 8.72
CA GLY A 155 -5.15 2.64 9.35
C GLY A 155 -4.32 1.36 9.19
N SER A 156 -3.01 1.55 9.40
CA SER A 156 -1.85 0.63 9.38
C SER A 156 -1.59 -0.19 8.12
N PHE A 157 -2.60 -0.89 7.58
CA PHE A 157 -2.50 -1.62 6.32
C PHE A 157 -3.90 -2.01 5.82
N TYR A 158 -3.99 -2.31 4.54
CA TYR A 158 -5.11 -3.04 3.97
C TYR A 158 -4.59 -3.97 2.88
N LEU A 159 -5.32 -5.05 2.60
CA LEU A 159 -4.98 -6.02 1.56
C LEU A 159 -5.99 -5.92 0.43
N LEU A 160 -5.49 -5.79 -0.80
CA LEU A 160 -6.27 -5.77 -2.02
C LEU A 160 -5.91 -6.98 -2.88
N THR A 161 -6.87 -7.51 -3.63
CA THR A 161 -6.53 -8.40 -4.75
C THR A 161 -5.95 -7.56 -5.90
N GLY A 162 -5.04 -8.14 -6.69
CA GLY A 162 -4.48 -7.44 -7.86
C GLY A 162 -5.57 -6.97 -8.85
N TYR A 163 -6.64 -7.75 -8.96
CA TYR A 163 -7.81 -7.38 -9.75
C TYR A 163 -8.52 -6.12 -9.23
N LEU A 164 -8.79 -6.04 -7.92
CA LEU A 164 -9.41 -4.86 -7.32
C LEU A 164 -8.49 -3.64 -7.43
N ALA A 165 -7.18 -3.80 -7.21
CA ALA A 165 -6.21 -2.73 -7.36
C ALA A 165 -6.26 -2.09 -8.76
N ARG A 166 -6.37 -2.91 -9.82
CA ARG A 166 -6.56 -2.42 -11.20
C ARG A 166 -7.86 -1.62 -11.35
N LEU A 167 -8.99 -2.11 -10.82
CA LEU A 167 -10.26 -1.41 -10.91
C LEU A 167 -10.25 -0.07 -10.18
N LEU A 168 -9.67 -0.03 -8.98
CA LEU A 168 -9.51 1.21 -8.21
C LEU A 168 -8.64 2.21 -8.97
N PHE A 169 -7.52 1.75 -9.55
CA PHE A 169 -6.64 2.59 -10.37
C PHE A 169 -7.37 3.20 -11.57
N GLU A 170 -8.16 2.41 -12.31
CA GLU A 170 -8.95 2.95 -13.43
C GLU A 170 -9.99 3.97 -12.94
N GLN A 171 -10.62 3.76 -11.79
CA GLN A 171 -11.57 4.73 -11.22
C GLN A 171 -10.89 5.99 -10.69
N ALA A 172 -9.67 5.91 -10.17
CA ALA A 172 -8.92 7.04 -9.65
C ALA A 172 -8.73 8.14 -10.71
N ARG A 173 -8.65 7.77 -11.99
CA ARG A 173 -8.49 8.69 -13.13
C ARG A 173 -9.67 9.64 -13.33
N PHE A 174 -10.82 9.32 -12.76
CA PHE A 174 -12.06 10.10 -12.88
C PHE A 174 -12.37 10.92 -11.65
N CYS A 175 -11.64 10.70 -10.56
CA CYS A 175 -11.86 11.34 -9.27
C CYS A 175 -10.70 12.27 -8.96
N THR A 176 -10.99 13.39 -8.32
CA THR A 176 -9.93 14.19 -7.73
C THR A 176 -9.24 13.36 -6.61
N LEU A 177 -7.97 13.64 -6.28
CA LEU A 177 -7.27 13.03 -5.12
C LEU A 177 -7.73 13.59 -3.76
N PHE A 178 -8.27 12.75 -2.88
CA PHE A 178 -8.50 13.11 -1.47
C PHE A 178 -7.28 12.73 -0.64
N TRP A 179 -6.76 13.67 0.17
CA TRP A 179 -5.45 13.54 0.80
C TRP A 179 -5.36 12.48 1.91
N ILE A 180 -6.50 12.08 2.48
CA ILE A 180 -6.57 10.93 3.39
C ILE A 180 -6.66 9.68 2.53
N GLU A 181 -5.51 8.99 2.39
CA GLU A 181 -5.28 7.92 1.43
C GLU A 181 -6.24 6.73 1.61
N ASP A 182 -6.39 6.21 2.82
CA ASP A 182 -7.23 5.05 3.10
C ASP A 182 -8.72 5.34 2.87
N VAL A 183 -9.18 6.54 3.24
CA VAL A 183 -10.51 7.07 2.91
C VAL A 183 -10.68 7.26 1.39
N HIS A 184 -9.66 7.69 0.67
CA HIS A 184 -9.72 7.85 -0.79
C HIS A 184 -9.79 6.50 -1.51
N VAL A 185 -8.78 5.64 -1.30
CA VAL A 185 -8.59 4.38 -2.02
C VAL A 185 -9.62 3.35 -1.62
N THR A 186 -9.76 3.09 -0.31
CA THR A 186 -10.68 2.04 0.14
C THR A 186 -12.09 2.57 0.38
N GLY A 187 -12.28 3.88 0.56
CA GLY A 187 -13.60 4.48 0.76
C GLY A 187 -14.27 4.94 -0.53
N HIS A 188 -13.78 6.06 -1.08
CA HIS A 188 -14.39 6.70 -2.25
C HIS A 188 -14.31 5.82 -3.51
N LEU A 189 -13.12 5.33 -3.85
CA LEU A 189 -12.94 4.46 -5.01
C LEU A 189 -13.57 3.08 -4.77
N GLY A 190 -13.47 2.57 -3.54
CA GLY A 190 -14.14 1.35 -3.11
C GLY A 190 -15.65 1.36 -3.33
N LEU A 191 -16.31 2.46 -2.95
CA LEU A 191 -17.75 2.65 -3.20
C LEU A 191 -18.09 2.59 -4.69
N ARG A 192 -17.28 3.22 -5.56
CA ARG A 192 -17.52 3.25 -7.02
C ARG A 192 -17.43 1.89 -7.69
N VAL A 193 -16.59 1.00 -7.15
CA VAL A 193 -16.42 -0.36 -7.68
C VAL A 193 -17.24 -1.39 -6.91
N HIS A 194 -18.10 -0.95 -5.99
CA HIS A 194 -18.87 -1.80 -5.08
C HIS A 194 -17.99 -2.82 -4.35
N ALA A 195 -16.90 -2.33 -3.77
CA ALA A 195 -15.95 -3.14 -3.01
C ALA A 195 -16.63 -3.81 -1.80
N TYR A 196 -16.18 -5.03 -1.51
CA TYR A 196 -16.54 -5.80 -0.33
C TYR A 196 -15.43 -5.73 0.70
N TYR A 197 -15.80 -5.61 1.98
CA TYR A 197 -14.87 -5.42 3.09
C TYR A 197 -14.98 -6.57 4.07
N GLU A 198 -13.86 -7.21 4.35
CA GLU A 198 -13.72 -8.23 5.38
C GLU A 198 -12.88 -7.68 6.54
N GLU A 199 -13.43 -7.73 7.75
CA GLU A 199 -12.82 -7.16 8.94
C GLU A 199 -11.73 -8.08 9.51
N TRP A 200 -10.49 -7.58 9.50
CA TRP A 200 -9.31 -8.34 9.93
C TRP A 200 -8.70 -7.79 11.21
N ASN A 201 -9.45 -7.02 12.00
CA ASN A 201 -8.96 -6.38 13.22
C ASN A 201 -8.40 -7.40 14.23
N GLN A 202 -8.97 -8.61 14.27
CA GLN A 202 -8.50 -9.71 15.12
C GLN A 202 -7.17 -10.33 14.67
N LYS A 203 -6.71 -10.01 13.46
CA LYS A 203 -5.41 -10.44 12.91
C LYS A 203 -4.30 -9.42 13.16
N ILE A 204 -4.62 -8.30 13.83
CA ILE A 204 -3.69 -7.23 14.19
C ILE A 204 -3.36 -7.33 15.66
N LEU A 205 -2.07 -7.29 15.97
CA LEU A 205 -1.57 -7.33 17.32
C LEU A 205 -0.87 -6.01 17.65
N PHE A 206 -1.40 -5.26 18.61
CA PHE A 206 -0.90 -3.91 18.90
C PHE A 206 0.40 -3.90 19.70
N LYS A 207 0.80 -5.02 20.34
CA LYS A 207 2.03 -5.13 21.11
C LYS A 207 2.73 -6.45 20.88
N TRP A 208 3.90 -6.44 20.22
CA TRP A 208 4.58 -7.67 19.81
C TRP A 208 4.91 -8.64 20.97
N ASN A 209 5.05 -8.15 22.20
CA ASN A 209 5.31 -8.99 23.37
C ASN A 209 4.14 -9.94 23.73
N GLN A 210 2.93 -9.70 23.21
CA GLN A 210 1.78 -10.60 23.37
C GLN A 210 1.74 -11.70 22.29
N LEU A 211 2.67 -11.67 21.32
CA LEU A 211 2.62 -12.56 20.16
C LEU A 211 2.70 -14.03 20.55
N GLU A 212 3.58 -14.39 21.48
CA GLU A 212 3.80 -15.78 21.90
C GLU A 212 2.52 -16.43 22.47
N GLU A 213 1.69 -15.65 23.17
CA GLU A 213 0.45 -16.13 23.78
C GLU A 213 -0.63 -16.44 22.72
N VAL A 214 -0.60 -15.76 21.57
CA VAL A 214 -1.70 -15.83 20.59
C VAL A 214 -1.29 -16.40 19.23
N ILE A 215 0.00 -16.59 18.95
CA ILE A 215 0.50 -17.13 17.67
C ILE A 215 -0.09 -18.52 17.35
N ASN A 216 -0.36 -19.31 18.40
CA ASN A 216 -0.87 -20.68 18.27
C ASN A 216 -2.38 -20.75 18.06
N THR A 217 -3.11 -19.74 18.54
CA THR A 217 -4.58 -19.73 18.55
C THR A 217 -5.16 -18.81 17.48
N SER A 218 -4.36 -17.85 17.02
CA SER A 218 -4.81 -16.75 16.18
C SER A 218 -3.96 -16.67 14.92
N ASN A 219 -4.63 -16.48 13.78
CA ASN A 219 -3.99 -16.14 12.51
C ASN A 219 -3.57 -14.66 12.52
N VAL A 220 -2.55 -14.33 13.32
CA VAL A 220 -1.95 -12.98 13.39
C VAL A 220 -1.20 -12.72 12.08
N LEU A 221 -1.52 -11.61 11.43
CA LEU A 221 -0.87 -11.18 10.19
C LEU A 221 0.03 -9.97 10.40
N PHE A 222 -0.35 -9.07 11.31
CA PHE A 222 0.36 -7.82 11.52
C PHE A 222 0.56 -7.55 12.99
N VAL A 223 1.74 -7.03 13.30
CA VAL A 223 2.11 -6.60 14.63
C VAL A 223 2.58 -5.16 14.54
N LEU A 224 2.05 -4.28 15.39
CA LEU A 224 2.58 -2.91 15.49
C LEU A 224 3.90 -2.92 16.24
N ILE A 225 4.86 -2.20 15.67
CA ILE A 225 6.23 -2.12 16.15
C ILE A 225 6.55 -0.64 16.34
N TYR A 226 7.07 -0.28 17.51
CA TYR A 226 7.31 1.11 17.88
C TYR A 226 8.79 1.50 17.86
N SER A 227 9.71 0.53 17.73
CA SER A 227 11.14 0.80 17.60
C SER A 227 11.87 -0.15 16.65
N PRO A 228 13.02 0.28 16.09
CA PRO A 228 13.90 -0.59 15.31
C PRO A 228 14.35 -1.84 16.07
N ASN A 229 14.57 -1.74 17.39
CA ASN A 229 14.99 -2.88 18.20
C ASN A 229 13.88 -3.94 18.31
N GLU A 230 12.63 -3.51 18.55
CA GLU A 230 11.47 -4.42 18.57
C GLU A 230 11.30 -5.12 17.22
N HIS A 231 11.53 -4.41 16.11
CA HIS A 231 11.47 -5.01 14.77
C HIS A 231 12.47 -6.15 14.62
N ILE A 232 13.73 -5.94 15.02
CA ILE A 232 14.78 -6.96 14.94
C ILE A 232 14.46 -8.14 15.86
N GLN A 233 14.04 -7.86 17.09
CA GLN A 233 13.71 -8.89 18.07
C GLN A 233 12.55 -9.76 17.59
N LEU A 234 11.47 -9.15 17.11
CA LEU A 234 10.33 -9.86 16.53
C LEU A 234 10.75 -10.72 15.34
N TRP A 235 11.55 -10.18 14.42
CA TRP A 235 12.00 -10.94 13.26
C TRP A 235 12.85 -12.14 13.64
N LYS A 236 13.81 -11.96 14.57
CA LYS A 236 14.62 -13.08 15.09
C LYS A 236 13.75 -14.15 15.75
N TRP A 237 12.79 -13.73 16.57
CA TRP A 237 11.85 -14.64 17.21
C TRP A 237 11.04 -15.44 16.17
N LEU A 238 10.49 -14.78 15.14
CA LEU A 238 9.74 -15.44 14.07
C LEU A 238 10.58 -16.47 13.31
N LYS A 239 11.83 -16.14 12.97
CA LYS A 239 12.73 -17.07 12.28
C LYS A 239 13.03 -18.31 13.11
N ASN A 240 13.28 -18.13 14.41
CA ASN A 240 13.50 -19.23 15.34
C ASN A 240 12.24 -20.10 15.50
N TYR A 241 11.08 -19.45 15.63
CA TYR A 241 9.80 -20.13 15.82
C TYR A 241 9.42 -21.00 14.62
N TYR A 242 9.55 -20.48 13.39
CA TYR A 242 9.22 -21.19 12.16
C TYR A 242 10.39 -22.00 11.57
N GLY A 243 11.56 -22.00 12.22
CA GLY A 243 12.72 -22.79 11.80
C GLY A 243 13.38 -22.34 10.49
N TYR A 244 13.30 -21.06 10.13
CA TYR A 244 13.79 -20.54 8.83
C TYR A 244 15.33 -20.34 8.77
N ASP A 245 16.08 -20.66 9.84
CA ASP A 245 17.41 -20.09 10.11
C ASP A 245 18.60 -21.07 10.12
N LYS A 246 18.56 -22.24 9.48
CA LYS A 246 19.76 -23.11 9.41
C LYS A 246 20.72 -22.83 8.24
N GLU A 247 20.33 -22.06 7.23
CA GLU A 247 21.15 -21.90 6.00
C GLU A 247 21.41 -20.44 5.57
N ILE A 248 20.91 -19.45 6.32
CA ILE A 248 20.97 -18.01 5.96
C ILE A 248 21.73 -17.21 7.03
N GLU A 249 22.75 -17.80 7.65
CA GLU A 249 23.55 -17.18 8.73
C GLU A 249 24.85 -16.51 8.29
N ASN A 250 25.11 -16.34 6.99
CA ASN A 250 26.22 -15.50 6.55
C ASN A 250 25.73 -14.08 6.25
N PHE A 251 25.70 -13.23 7.30
CA PHE A 251 25.48 -11.78 7.24
C PHE A 251 26.63 -11.03 7.91
#